data_AF-A0A8T7E7Y5-F1
#
_entry.id   AF-A0A8T7E7Y5-F1
#
_cell.length_a   1.000
_cell.length_b   1.000
_cell.length_c   1.000
_cell.angle_alpha   90.00
_cell.angle_beta   90.00
_cell.angle_gamma   90.00
#
_symmetry.space_group_name_H-M   'P 1'
#
loop_
_entity.id
_entity.type
_entity.pdbx_description
1 polymer ?
#
loop_
_entity_poly.entity_id
_entity_poly.type
_entity_poly.pdbx_seq_one_letter_code
_entity_poly.pdbx_strand_id
1 'polypeptide(L)'
;MKLIRLLLVILLLVFLTVLTLNRPTVAQEPVLPIAPPDATAGLAIYNERCVVCHGPLGAGDGEQALAAGLEPRNFTDPAYHLAAEPQQMFDVITNGSMVNGMPPFGPVSSNPLNEGEIWDLIAAVYSFGVTPTALENGETLFADLGGDLADIPDIVYWFTHSNQSALADLESGSWGVDVSGLTAPEKQQVVDYGRAQHYTYANPLAAFEPIPSATITGLIVNGSTSQEVTEGEATLRAFNTNFAQTFIMTTTVGADGRYTFNLENVLPEWIYLVTTDYNDLTFNSNPNRLDRTQPELNMPVIVYDTTTDPGVVTISQIHMILNFTADGLQVSELYIFDNNANAVFVGKTGDFADGVVDISVPAGAEAVNFRRSFGSMENFSAAPEVIQTETGWADTVPLRPGAGSTNLLVSYVLPYEDGLRLAHPLAYPTIGATAIVPDNGVRLGGDGWQSQGNQQMGSGAFVAYSNNNLAGAEALLVELNGRPTQLADVQGNTILVRNDTQELIIGLVVLSMAGVLAVIVVKKWREDAPADETAVASVDPHSLLQAIADLDDAYAAGQINESKYRRQREQLKQELIAIWPG
;
A
#
# COMPACT_ATOMS: atom_id res chain seq x y z
N MET A 1 31.09 -16.96 58.17
CA MET A 1 30.62 -18.29 57.71
C MET A 1 29.47 -18.26 56.69
N LYS A 2 28.50 -17.35 56.75
CA LYS A 2 27.37 -17.31 55.79
C LYS A 2 27.77 -16.88 54.36
N LEU A 3 28.68 -15.92 54.19
CA LEU A 3 29.13 -15.46 52.86
C LEU A 3 29.89 -16.54 52.07
N ILE A 4 30.74 -17.33 52.73
CA ILE A 4 31.56 -18.36 52.06
C ILE A 4 30.67 -19.50 51.52
N ARG A 5 29.60 -19.86 52.24
CA ARG A 5 28.61 -20.85 51.76
C ARG A 5 27.80 -20.34 50.58
N LEU A 6 27.47 -19.05 50.53
CA LEU A 6 26.75 -18.46 49.41
C LEU A 6 27.60 -18.41 48.14
N LEU A 7 28.88 -18.06 48.27
CA LEU A 7 29.82 -18.00 47.15
C LEU A 7 30.06 -19.38 46.51
N LEU A 8 30.17 -20.42 47.34
CA LEU A 8 30.31 -21.81 46.88
C LEU A 8 29.08 -22.33 46.16
N VAL A 9 27.87 -21.96 46.61
CA VAL A 9 26.62 -22.36 45.93
C VAL A 9 26.47 -21.65 44.59
N ILE A 10 26.84 -20.37 44.50
CA ILE A 10 26.84 -19.63 43.23
C ILE A 10 27.87 -20.20 42.26
N LEU A 11 29.09 -20.49 42.72
CA LEU A 11 30.12 -21.13 41.89
C LEU A 11 29.70 -22.52 41.43
N LEU A 12 29.03 -23.32 42.29
CA LEU A 12 28.51 -24.62 41.91
C LEU A 12 27.38 -24.50 40.88
N LEU A 13 26.47 -23.52 41.04
CA LEU A 13 25.38 -23.27 40.10
C LEU A 13 25.89 -22.78 38.74
N VAL A 14 26.88 -21.88 38.72
CA VAL A 14 27.56 -21.41 37.50
C VAL A 14 28.32 -22.56 36.84
N PHE A 15 29.02 -23.39 37.61
CA PHE A 15 29.72 -24.55 37.07
C PHE A 15 28.75 -25.61 36.53
N LEU A 16 27.61 -25.84 37.19
CA LEU A 16 26.55 -26.73 36.69
C LEU A 16 25.87 -26.17 35.43
N THR A 17 25.64 -24.86 35.35
CA THR A 17 25.06 -24.24 34.13
C THR A 17 26.04 -24.28 32.96
N VAL A 18 27.33 -24.05 33.21
CA VAL A 18 28.39 -24.18 32.20
C VAL A 18 28.56 -25.64 31.75
N LEU A 19 28.41 -26.63 32.64
CA LEU A 19 28.41 -28.05 32.25
C LEU A 19 27.15 -28.47 31.46
N THR A 20 26.00 -27.81 31.66
CA THR A 20 24.79 -28.10 30.87
C THR A 20 24.75 -27.41 29.51
N LEU A 21 25.55 -26.36 29.30
CA LEU A 21 25.61 -25.59 28.05
C LEU A 21 26.64 -26.13 27.03
N ASN A 22 27.50 -27.07 27.44
CA ASN A 22 28.49 -27.71 26.58
C ASN A 22 28.16 -29.20 26.34
N ARG A 23 26.93 -29.50 25.89
CA ARG A 23 26.73 -30.77 25.19
C ARG A 23 27.39 -30.62 23.82
N PRO A 24 28.30 -31.51 23.40
CA PRO A 24 28.70 -31.54 22.00
C PRO A 24 27.42 -31.70 21.18
N THR A 25 27.17 -30.75 20.28
CA THR A 25 26.19 -30.92 19.22
C THR A 25 26.58 -32.21 18.53
N VAL A 26 25.76 -33.26 18.67
CA VAL A 26 25.91 -34.44 17.82
C VAL A 26 25.72 -33.87 16.42
N ALA A 27 26.77 -33.89 15.59
CA ALA A 27 26.65 -33.56 14.18
C ALA A 27 25.54 -34.46 13.64
N GLN A 28 24.42 -33.85 13.28
CA GLN A 28 23.31 -34.59 12.71
C GLN A 28 23.83 -35.23 11.42
N GLU A 29 23.55 -36.52 11.24
CA GLU A 29 23.97 -37.23 10.04
C GLU A 29 23.40 -36.47 8.82
N PRO A 30 24.22 -36.21 7.78
CA PRO A 30 23.76 -35.46 6.63
C PRO A 30 22.55 -36.16 6.02
N VAL A 31 21.45 -35.41 5.90
CA VAL A 31 20.28 -35.87 5.15
C VAL A 31 20.71 -35.95 3.69
N LEU A 32 20.55 -37.10 3.03
CA LEU A 32 20.95 -37.28 1.63
C LEU A 32 19.72 -37.48 0.75
N PRO A 33 19.77 -37.10 -0.54
CA PRO A 33 18.68 -37.38 -1.46
C PRO A 33 18.53 -38.89 -1.65
N ILE A 34 17.29 -39.38 -1.48
CA ILE A 34 16.93 -40.80 -1.64
C ILE A 34 16.72 -41.20 -3.12
N ALA A 35 16.62 -40.21 -4.00
CA ALA A 35 16.50 -40.33 -5.45
C ALA A 35 17.11 -39.08 -6.12
N PRO A 36 17.49 -39.15 -7.41
CA PRO A 36 17.94 -37.97 -8.15
C PRO A 36 16.91 -36.83 -8.04
N PRO A 37 17.30 -35.65 -7.54
CA PRO A 37 16.39 -34.51 -7.42
C PRO A 37 15.98 -33.95 -8.80
N ASP A 38 14.85 -33.25 -8.87
CA ASP A 38 14.28 -32.68 -10.09
C ASP A 38 14.39 -31.15 -10.10
N ALA A 39 15.27 -30.60 -10.95
CA ALA A 39 15.41 -29.15 -11.07
C ALA A 39 14.16 -28.47 -11.65
N THR A 40 13.29 -29.17 -12.37
CA THR A 40 12.03 -28.61 -12.87
C THR A 40 11.08 -28.32 -11.71
N ALA A 41 10.94 -29.29 -10.79
CA ALA A 41 10.18 -29.10 -9.54
C ALA A 41 10.82 -28.00 -8.68
N GLY A 42 12.16 -28.00 -8.59
CA GLY A 42 12.91 -26.97 -7.88
C GLY A 42 12.70 -25.56 -8.44
N LEU A 43 12.71 -25.38 -9.75
CA LEU A 43 12.48 -24.08 -10.40
C LEU A 43 11.06 -23.56 -10.15
N ALA A 44 10.06 -24.44 -10.06
CA ALA A 44 8.70 -24.05 -9.69
C ALA A 44 8.66 -23.46 -8.26
N ILE A 45 9.29 -24.15 -7.29
CA ILE A 45 9.39 -23.67 -5.91
C ILE A 45 10.22 -22.38 -5.83
N TYR A 46 11.31 -22.30 -6.59
CA TYR A 46 12.18 -21.13 -6.67
C TYR A 46 11.40 -19.89 -7.15
N ASN A 47 10.60 -20.05 -8.21
CA ASN A 47 9.76 -18.98 -8.75
C ASN A 47 8.72 -18.47 -7.77
N GLU A 48 8.15 -19.36 -6.95
CA GLU A 48 7.16 -18.99 -5.95
C GLU A 48 7.78 -18.35 -4.70
N ARG A 49 8.96 -18.82 -4.26
CA ARG A 49 9.45 -18.55 -2.90
C ARG A 49 10.80 -17.83 -2.82
N CYS A 50 11.61 -17.86 -3.88
CA CYS A 50 13.00 -17.41 -3.84
C CYS A 50 13.29 -16.23 -4.79
N VAL A 51 12.58 -16.12 -5.92
CA VAL A 51 12.78 -15.08 -6.95
C VAL A 51 12.75 -13.66 -6.41
N VAL A 52 11.90 -13.39 -5.41
CA VAL A 52 11.73 -12.04 -4.85
C VAL A 52 13.03 -11.47 -4.26
N CYS A 53 13.93 -12.34 -3.79
CA CYS A 53 15.25 -11.96 -3.29
C CYS A 53 16.37 -12.34 -4.25
N HIS A 54 16.38 -13.56 -4.78
CA HIS A 54 17.47 -14.06 -5.61
C HIS A 54 17.38 -13.68 -7.09
N GLY A 55 16.28 -13.06 -7.52
CA GLY A 55 16.05 -12.64 -8.90
C GLY A 55 15.56 -13.77 -9.80
N PRO A 56 14.93 -13.45 -10.94
CA PRO A 56 14.39 -14.45 -11.87
C PRO A 56 15.45 -15.35 -12.50
N LEU A 57 16.69 -14.86 -12.62
CA LEU A 57 17.81 -15.59 -13.22
C LEU A 57 18.84 -16.06 -12.18
N GLY A 58 18.50 -16.01 -10.89
CA GLY A 58 19.42 -16.42 -9.81
C GLY A 58 20.59 -15.47 -9.57
N ALA A 59 20.58 -14.26 -10.15
CA ALA A 59 21.72 -13.34 -10.09
C ALA A 59 21.88 -12.61 -8.73
N GLY A 60 20.98 -12.83 -7.78
CA GLY A 60 20.98 -12.15 -6.48
C GLY A 60 20.43 -10.71 -6.54
N ASP A 61 19.69 -10.37 -7.58
CA ASP A 61 19.21 -9.02 -7.92
C ASP A 61 17.69 -8.83 -7.74
N GLY A 62 17.07 -9.63 -6.87
CA GLY A 62 15.64 -9.54 -6.60
C GLY A 62 15.25 -8.19 -5.99
N GLU A 63 14.14 -7.62 -6.46
CA GLU A 63 13.68 -6.27 -6.12
C GLU A 63 13.59 -6.03 -4.60
N GLN A 64 13.09 -7.02 -3.84
CA GLN A 64 12.97 -6.90 -2.39
C GLN A 64 14.32 -6.93 -1.69
N ALA A 65 15.28 -7.73 -2.19
CA ALA A 65 16.64 -7.74 -1.64
C ALA A 65 17.34 -6.40 -1.89
N LEU A 66 17.22 -5.84 -3.09
CA LEU A 66 17.77 -4.53 -3.43
C LEU A 66 17.15 -3.42 -2.57
N ALA A 67 15.82 -3.42 -2.39
CA ALA A 67 15.13 -2.46 -1.54
C ALA A 67 15.55 -2.57 -0.05
N ALA A 68 15.89 -3.79 0.40
CA ALA A 68 16.36 -4.06 1.76
C ALA A 68 17.88 -3.89 1.95
N GLY A 69 18.64 -3.61 0.88
CA GLY A 69 20.10 -3.56 0.93
C GLY A 69 20.76 -4.89 1.28
N LEU A 70 20.09 -6.00 0.96
CA LEU A 70 20.60 -7.36 1.14
C LEU A 70 21.41 -7.78 -0.09
N GLU A 71 22.38 -8.67 0.11
CA GLU A 71 23.19 -9.26 -0.95
C GLU A 71 22.97 -10.78 -0.98
N PRO A 72 21.85 -11.27 -1.56
CA PRO A 72 21.63 -12.69 -1.76
C PRO A 72 22.73 -13.31 -2.63
N ARG A 73 22.91 -14.63 -2.48
CA ARG A 73 23.90 -15.35 -3.29
C ARG A 73 23.54 -15.27 -4.78
N ASN A 74 24.53 -14.95 -5.60
CA ASN A 74 24.47 -15.05 -7.05
C ASN A 74 24.76 -16.50 -7.48
N PHE A 75 23.72 -17.19 -7.96
CA PHE A 75 23.74 -18.55 -8.50
C PHE A 75 24.16 -18.62 -9.97
N THR A 76 24.67 -17.54 -10.55
CA THR A 76 25.33 -17.57 -11.86
C THR A 76 26.83 -17.29 -11.73
N ASP A 77 27.35 -17.08 -10.51
CA ASP A 77 28.76 -16.85 -10.25
C ASP A 77 29.56 -18.16 -10.37
N PRO A 78 30.49 -18.29 -11.35
CA PRO A 78 31.29 -19.49 -11.51
C PRO A 78 32.10 -19.86 -10.27
N ALA A 79 32.55 -18.87 -9.48
CA ALA A 79 33.31 -19.13 -8.27
C ALA A 79 32.45 -19.79 -7.19
N TYR A 80 31.18 -19.37 -7.07
CA TYR A 80 30.22 -20.01 -6.17
C TYR A 80 29.89 -21.43 -6.64
N HIS A 81 29.59 -21.63 -7.93
CA HIS A 81 29.31 -22.96 -8.47
C HIS A 81 30.44 -23.96 -8.24
N LEU A 82 31.68 -23.48 -8.35
CA LEU A 82 32.86 -24.30 -8.10
C LEU A 82 32.98 -24.70 -6.62
N ALA A 83 32.82 -23.73 -5.71
CA ALA A 83 33.09 -23.92 -4.28
C ALA A 83 31.90 -24.46 -3.47
N ALA A 84 30.67 -24.33 -3.95
CA ALA A 84 29.50 -24.62 -3.16
C ALA A 84 29.32 -26.13 -2.91
N GLU A 85 29.02 -26.47 -1.67
CA GLU A 85 28.70 -27.83 -1.23
C GLU A 85 27.18 -28.00 -1.07
N PRO A 86 26.55 -29.01 -1.72
CA PRO A 86 25.10 -29.20 -1.66
C PRO A 86 24.56 -29.36 -0.23
N GLN A 87 25.28 -30.07 0.64
CA GLN A 87 24.90 -30.22 2.04
C GLN A 87 24.82 -28.88 2.78
N GLN A 88 25.75 -27.95 2.50
CA GLN A 88 25.69 -26.62 3.09
C GLN A 88 24.50 -25.81 2.56
N MET A 89 24.15 -25.98 1.27
CA MET A 89 22.94 -25.37 0.72
C MET A 89 21.68 -25.92 1.42
N PHE A 90 21.61 -27.23 1.65
CA PHE A 90 20.52 -27.87 2.36
C PHE A 90 20.35 -27.28 3.77
N ASP A 91 21.44 -27.12 4.50
CA ASP A 91 21.43 -26.55 5.85
C ASP A 91 20.97 -25.08 5.85
N VAL A 92 21.44 -24.29 4.88
CA VAL A 92 21.06 -22.87 4.73
C VAL A 92 19.59 -22.72 4.35
N ILE A 93 19.07 -23.53 3.43
CA ILE A 93 17.64 -23.49 3.04
C ILE A 93 16.77 -23.93 4.22
N THR A 94 17.15 -25.01 4.90
CA THR A 94 16.41 -25.57 6.03
C THR A 94 16.30 -24.56 7.18
N ASN A 95 17.44 -23.97 7.57
CA ASN A 95 17.54 -23.16 8.79
C ASN A 95 17.47 -21.64 8.54
N GLY A 96 17.57 -21.22 7.29
CA GLY A 96 17.71 -19.81 6.91
C GLY A 96 19.05 -19.22 7.36
N SER A 97 19.19 -17.91 7.14
CA SER A 97 20.26 -17.09 7.70
C SER A 97 19.67 -15.78 8.20
N MET A 98 19.41 -15.69 9.50
CA MET A 98 18.89 -14.49 10.13
C MET A 98 19.81 -13.27 9.94
N VAL A 99 21.13 -13.51 9.88
CA VAL A 99 22.12 -12.44 9.66
C VAL A 99 22.02 -11.88 8.24
N ASN A 100 21.72 -12.74 7.26
CA ASN A 100 21.61 -12.36 5.86
C ASN A 100 20.15 -12.11 5.41
N GLY A 101 19.20 -12.11 6.35
CA GLY A 101 17.78 -11.89 6.08
C GLY A 101 17.06 -13.04 5.36
N MET A 102 17.69 -14.22 5.22
CA MET A 102 17.05 -15.39 4.60
C MET A 102 16.22 -16.14 5.65
N PRO A 103 14.89 -16.28 5.47
CA PRO A 103 14.06 -17.03 6.41
C PRO A 103 14.33 -18.53 6.33
N PRO A 104 13.97 -19.31 7.37
CA PRO A 104 14.02 -20.77 7.31
C PRO A 104 12.88 -21.32 6.43
N PHE A 105 13.20 -22.36 5.65
CA PHE A 105 12.23 -23.09 4.83
C PHE A 105 12.01 -24.53 5.30
N GLY A 106 12.77 -25.00 6.29
CA GLY A 106 12.59 -26.32 6.90
C GLY A 106 11.45 -26.39 7.92
N PRO A 107 11.43 -27.41 8.80
CA PRO A 107 10.31 -27.72 9.71
C PRO A 107 9.89 -26.60 10.67
N VAL A 108 10.76 -25.63 10.95
CA VAL A 108 10.48 -24.49 11.83
C VAL A 108 9.74 -23.34 11.11
N SER A 109 9.62 -23.42 9.79
CA SER A 109 8.91 -22.45 8.96
C SER A 109 7.39 -22.57 9.14
N SER A 110 6.66 -21.47 8.96
CA SER A 110 5.19 -21.49 8.94
C SER A 110 4.62 -22.17 7.69
N ASN A 111 5.44 -22.31 6.64
CA ASN A 111 5.13 -23.04 5.41
C ASN A 111 6.35 -23.90 5.03
N PRO A 112 6.59 -25.03 5.72
CA PRO A 112 7.81 -25.82 5.57
C PRO A 112 7.86 -26.56 4.23
N LEU A 113 9.04 -26.62 3.63
CA LEU A 113 9.40 -27.56 2.57
C LEU A 113 9.85 -28.88 3.19
N ASN A 114 9.55 -29.99 2.52
CA ASN A 114 10.09 -31.30 2.86
C ASN A 114 11.51 -31.49 2.29
N GLU A 115 12.22 -32.51 2.76
CA GLU A 115 13.62 -32.74 2.39
C GLU A 115 13.81 -32.93 0.87
N GLY A 116 12.88 -33.61 0.19
CA GLY A 116 12.92 -33.78 -1.27
C GLY A 116 12.79 -32.45 -2.01
N GLU A 117 11.86 -31.60 -1.60
CA GLU A 117 11.66 -30.25 -2.18
C GLU A 117 12.91 -29.36 -2.00
N ILE A 118 13.63 -29.50 -0.88
CA ILE A 118 14.89 -28.77 -0.66
C ILE A 118 15.98 -29.30 -1.61
N TRP A 119 16.04 -30.61 -1.84
CA TRP A 119 16.97 -31.19 -2.81
C TRP A 119 16.64 -30.78 -4.25
N ASP A 120 15.36 -30.70 -4.61
CA ASP A 120 14.90 -30.20 -5.90
C ASP A 120 15.32 -28.74 -6.11
N LEU A 121 15.18 -27.88 -5.08
CA LEU A 121 15.69 -26.50 -5.10
C LEU A 121 17.20 -26.44 -5.31
N ILE A 122 17.98 -27.33 -4.68
CA ILE A 122 19.44 -27.38 -4.86
C ILE A 122 19.79 -27.78 -6.29
N ALA A 123 19.07 -28.73 -6.89
CA ALA A 123 19.21 -29.06 -8.31
C ALA A 123 18.88 -27.87 -9.24
N ALA A 124 17.86 -27.07 -8.91
CA ALA A 124 17.57 -25.82 -9.60
C ALA A 124 18.71 -24.79 -9.45
N VAL A 125 19.29 -24.62 -8.25
CA VAL A 125 20.45 -23.76 -8.00
C VAL A 125 21.63 -24.15 -8.90
N TYR A 126 21.96 -25.44 -9.00
CA TYR A 126 23.02 -25.90 -9.90
C TYR A 126 22.73 -25.59 -11.37
N SER A 127 21.46 -25.65 -11.77
CA SER A 127 21.06 -25.38 -13.15
C SER A 127 21.28 -23.92 -13.58
N PHE A 128 21.33 -22.95 -12.65
CA PHE A 128 21.60 -21.54 -12.97
C PHE A 128 23.05 -21.27 -13.41
N GLY A 129 24.01 -22.08 -12.97
CA GLY A 129 25.42 -21.92 -13.32
C GLY A 129 25.89 -22.80 -14.48
N VAL A 130 25.02 -23.63 -15.04
CA VAL A 130 25.36 -24.57 -16.10
C VAL A 130 24.44 -24.38 -17.30
N THR A 131 25.03 -24.16 -18.48
CA THR A 131 24.28 -23.99 -19.73
C THR A 131 24.08 -25.33 -20.44
N PRO A 132 23.04 -25.48 -21.28
CA PRO A 132 22.83 -26.71 -22.06
C PRO A 132 24.03 -27.06 -22.94
N THR A 133 24.65 -26.06 -23.57
CA THR A 133 25.85 -26.24 -24.40
C THR A 133 27.05 -26.72 -23.58
N ALA A 134 27.21 -26.26 -22.34
CA ALA A 134 28.29 -26.73 -21.48
C ALA A 134 28.13 -28.22 -21.13
N LEU A 135 26.90 -28.68 -20.88
CA LEU A 135 26.60 -30.09 -20.63
C LEU A 135 26.86 -30.97 -21.87
N GLU A 136 26.40 -30.54 -23.05
CA GLU A 136 26.62 -31.26 -24.31
C GLU A 136 28.12 -31.38 -24.65
N ASN A 137 28.87 -30.29 -24.43
CA ASN A 137 30.34 -30.32 -24.59
C ASN A 137 31.00 -31.26 -23.58
N GLY A 138 30.59 -31.22 -22.31
CA GLY A 138 31.11 -32.10 -21.27
C GLY A 138 30.87 -33.58 -21.54
N GLU A 139 29.67 -33.92 -22.03
CA GLU A 139 29.31 -35.27 -22.49
C GLU A 139 30.23 -35.72 -23.63
N THR A 140 30.36 -34.88 -24.66
CA THR A 140 31.20 -35.16 -25.83
C THR A 140 32.66 -35.36 -25.43
N LEU A 141 33.21 -34.48 -24.59
CA LEU A 141 34.58 -34.57 -24.10
C LEU A 141 34.80 -35.84 -23.28
N PHE A 142 33.88 -36.18 -22.38
CA PHE A 142 33.99 -37.39 -21.56
C PHE A 142 33.97 -38.65 -22.43
N ALA A 143 33.11 -38.69 -23.45
CA ALA A 143 33.05 -39.78 -24.42
C ALA A 143 34.34 -39.88 -25.28
N ASP A 144 34.86 -38.76 -25.76
CA ASP A 144 36.09 -38.70 -26.57
C ASP A 144 37.34 -39.14 -25.78
N LEU A 145 37.34 -38.91 -24.46
CA LEU A 145 38.35 -39.41 -23.54
C LEU A 145 38.21 -40.91 -23.23
N GLY A 146 37.17 -41.57 -23.73
CA GLY A 146 36.87 -42.98 -23.48
C GLY A 146 36.29 -43.25 -22.09
N GLY A 147 35.64 -42.26 -21.48
CA GLY A 147 35.03 -42.39 -20.15
C GLY A 147 33.83 -43.34 -20.11
N ASP A 148 33.68 -44.04 -19.00
CA ASP A 148 32.51 -44.87 -18.68
C ASP A 148 31.69 -44.17 -17.57
N LEU A 149 30.36 -44.11 -17.73
CA LEU A 149 29.47 -43.56 -16.69
C LEU A 149 29.60 -44.33 -15.37
N ALA A 150 30.02 -45.60 -15.40
CA ALA A 150 30.30 -46.40 -14.22
C ALA A 150 31.50 -45.88 -13.39
N ASP A 151 32.39 -45.10 -14.00
CA ASP A 151 33.56 -44.50 -13.34
C ASP A 151 33.23 -43.12 -12.73
N ILE A 152 32.04 -42.58 -13.00
CA ILE A 152 31.57 -41.35 -12.36
C ILE A 152 31.17 -41.67 -10.91
N PRO A 153 31.60 -40.86 -9.93
CA PRO A 153 31.20 -41.04 -8.54
C PRO A 153 29.68 -41.08 -8.36
N ASP A 154 29.22 -41.79 -7.33
CA ASP A 154 27.79 -41.98 -7.06
C ASP A 154 27.07 -40.72 -6.54
N ILE A 155 25.75 -40.83 -6.34
CA ILE A 155 24.92 -39.74 -5.83
C ILE A 155 25.39 -39.23 -4.45
N VAL A 156 25.91 -40.10 -3.58
CA VAL A 156 26.38 -39.67 -2.26
C VAL A 156 27.59 -38.75 -2.40
N TYR A 157 28.51 -39.08 -3.29
CA TYR A 157 29.65 -38.23 -3.60
C TYR A 157 29.19 -36.84 -4.07
N TRP A 158 28.33 -36.78 -5.08
CA TRP A 158 27.92 -35.52 -5.70
C TRP A 158 27.15 -34.60 -4.75
N PHE A 159 26.40 -35.14 -3.80
CA PHE A 159 25.64 -34.33 -2.84
C PHE A 159 26.43 -33.98 -1.56
N THR A 160 27.66 -34.47 -1.41
CA THR A 160 28.54 -34.17 -0.28
C THR A 160 29.82 -33.42 -0.69
N HIS A 161 30.11 -33.32 -1.99
CA HIS A 161 31.31 -32.67 -2.51
C HIS A 161 30.98 -31.51 -3.45
N SER A 162 31.83 -30.48 -3.40
CA SER A 162 31.78 -29.35 -4.32
C SER A 162 32.31 -29.73 -5.71
N ASN A 163 32.05 -28.88 -6.71
CA ASN A 163 32.67 -29.03 -8.03
C ASN A 163 34.19 -28.88 -7.98
N GLN A 164 34.73 -28.13 -7.01
CA GLN A 164 36.17 -28.00 -6.81
C GLN A 164 36.81 -29.34 -6.40
N SER A 165 36.16 -30.07 -5.50
CA SER A 165 36.60 -31.41 -5.09
C SER A 165 36.49 -32.39 -6.25
N ALA A 166 35.37 -32.38 -6.98
CA ALA A 166 35.17 -33.20 -8.18
C ALA A 166 36.23 -32.95 -9.26
N LEU A 167 36.59 -31.68 -9.48
CA LEU A 167 37.64 -31.30 -10.42
C LEU A 167 39.01 -31.85 -9.99
N ALA A 168 39.34 -31.77 -8.69
CA ALA A 168 40.60 -32.32 -8.18
C ALA A 168 40.66 -33.85 -8.35
N ASP A 169 39.54 -34.55 -8.12
CA ASP A 169 39.46 -36.00 -8.29
C ASP A 169 39.53 -36.40 -9.77
N LEU A 170 38.90 -35.65 -10.66
CA LEU A 170 39.03 -35.81 -12.10
C LEU A 170 40.49 -35.63 -12.55
N GLU A 171 41.18 -34.59 -12.08
CA GLU A 171 42.59 -34.33 -12.41
C GLU A 171 43.55 -35.38 -11.84
N SER A 172 43.16 -36.08 -10.78
CA SER A 172 43.94 -37.20 -10.22
C SER A 172 43.83 -38.48 -11.06
N GLY A 173 42.92 -38.52 -12.04
CA GLY A 173 42.62 -39.70 -12.85
C GLY A 173 41.66 -40.68 -12.18
N SER A 174 40.98 -40.28 -11.10
CA SER A 174 40.08 -41.16 -10.34
C SER A 174 38.83 -41.57 -11.13
N TRP A 175 38.51 -40.87 -12.22
CA TRP A 175 37.35 -41.13 -13.09
C TRP A 175 37.71 -41.95 -14.34
N GLY A 176 38.90 -42.57 -14.37
CA GLY A 176 39.30 -43.44 -15.49
C GLY A 176 39.68 -42.74 -16.80
N VAL A 177 39.66 -41.40 -16.84
CA VAL A 177 39.96 -40.58 -18.01
C VAL A 177 41.22 -39.72 -17.83
N ASP A 178 41.98 -39.49 -18.91
CA ASP A 178 43.13 -38.58 -18.92
C ASP A 178 42.71 -37.18 -19.38
N VAL A 179 42.55 -36.26 -18.43
CA VAL A 179 42.18 -34.87 -18.69
C VAL A 179 43.37 -33.91 -18.85
N SER A 180 44.62 -34.42 -18.91
CA SER A 180 45.81 -33.57 -18.97
C SER A 180 45.88 -32.69 -20.23
N GLY A 181 45.22 -33.12 -21.31
CA GLY A 181 45.09 -32.37 -22.56
C GLY A 181 43.98 -31.32 -22.59
N LEU A 182 43.10 -31.30 -21.58
CA LEU A 182 41.97 -30.37 -21.53
C LEU A 182 42.34 -29.03 -20.87
N THR A 183 41.75 -27.96 -21.37
CA THR A 183 41.77 -26.63 -20.73
C THR A 183 40.92 -26.62 -19.46
N ALA A 184 41.13 -25.65 -18.57
CA ALA A 184 40.35 -25.55 -17.33
C ALA A 184 38.82 -25.47 -17.55
N PRO A 185 38.29 -24.69 -18.54
CA PRO A 185 36.87 -24.70 -18.84
C PRO A 185 36.35 -26.06 -19.35
N GLU A 186 37.12 -26.77 -20.16
CA GLU A 186 36.74 -28.11 -20.67
C GLU A 186 36.69 -29.13 -19.51
N LYS A 187 37.64 -29.08 -18.58
CA LYS A 187 37.58 -29.92 -17.37
C LYS A 187 36.35 -29.61 -16.52
N GLN A 188 36.00 -28.33 -16.38
CA GLN A 188 34.80 -27.93 -15.66
C GLN A 188 33.53 -28.46 -16.34
N GLN A 189 33.45 -28.42 -17.67
CA GLN A 189 32.32 -28.99 -18.43
C GLN A 189 32.17 -30.49 -18.19
N VAL A 190 33.27 -31.25 -18.10
CA VAL A 190 33.24 -32.68 -17.74
C VAL A 190 32.73 -32.89 -16.31
N VAL A 191 33.12 -32.03 -15.36
CA VAL A 191 32.60 -32.06 -13.98
C VAL A 191 31.11 -31.74 -13.93
N ASP A 192 30.67 -30.71 -14.66
CA ASP A 192 29.27 -30.30 -14.72
C ASP A 192 28.39 -31.41 -15.34
N TYR A 193 28.89 -32.05 -16.40
CA TYR A 193 28.26 -33.23 -16.99
C TYR A 193 28.13 -34.39 -15.98
N GLY A 194 29.20 -34.70 -15.24
CA GLY A 194 29.17 -35.75 -14.21
C GLY A 194 28.16 -35.47 -13.09
N ARG A 195 28.06 -34.21 -12.65
CA ARG A 195 27.04 -33.79 -11.67
C ARG A 195 25.64 -33.91 -12.24
N ALA A 196 25.42 -33.50 -13.49
CA ALA A 196 24.11 -33.57 -14.16
C ALA A 196 23.59 -34.99 -14.39
N GLN A 197 24.41 -36.03 -14.20
CA GLN A 197 23.93 -37.42 -14.17
C GLN A 197 23.17 -37.78 -12.89
N HIS A 198 23.23 -36.92 -11.86
CA HIS A 198 22.73 -37.22 -10.52
C HIS A 198 21.54 -36.34 -10.10
N TYR A 199 21.06 -35.48 -11.00
CA TYR A 199 19.81 -34.72 -10.87
C TYR A 199 19.20 -34.50 -12.24
N THR A 200 17.89 -34.26 -12.32
CA THR A 200 17.24 -33.90 -13.59
C THR A 200 17.52 -32.42 -13.87
N TYR A 201 18.37 -32.13 -14.86
CA TYR A 201 18.67 -30.76 -15.27
C TYR A 201 17.46 -30.06 -15.89
N ALA A 202 17.28 -28.78 -15.56
CA ALA A 202 16.29 -27.91 -16.19
C ALA A 202 16.92 -26.55 -16.50
N ASN A 203 16.91 -26.13 -17.76
CA ASN A 203 17.48 -24.84 -18.18
C ASN A 203 16.65 -23.67 -17.58
N PRO A 204 17.19 -22.87 -16.63
CA PRO A 204 16.42 -21.77 -16.03
C PRO A 204 16.12 -20.64 -17.00
N LEU A 205 16.89 -20.53 -18.10
CA LEU A 205 16.66 -19.56 -19.16
C LEU A 205 15.52 -19.97 -20.11
N ALA A 206 15.12 -21.25 -20.11
CA ALA A 206 14.07 -21.74 -21.03
C ALA A 206 12.74 -21.00 -20.82
N ALA A 207 12.44 -20.55 -19.60
CA ALA A 207 11.25 -19.76 -19.32
C ALA A 207 11.27 -18.35 -19.96
N PHE A 208 12.46 -17.83 -20.29
CA PHE A 208 12.69 -16.48 -20.82
C PHE A 208 13.05 -16.46 -22.31
N GLU A 209 13.41 -17.61 -22.88
CA GLU A 209 13.63 -17.72 -24.31
C GLU A 209 12.37 -17.34 -25.09
N PRO A 210 12.49 -16.89 -26.34
CA PRO A 210 11.32 -16.75 -27.19
C PRO A 210 10.60 -18.09 -27.38
N ILE A 211 9.27 -18.07 -27.42
CA ILE A 211 8.43 -19.17 -27.90
C ILE A 211 8.60 -19.22 -29.43
N PRO A 212 9.11 -20.31 -30.02
CA PRO A 212 9.51 -20.32 -31.44
C PRO A 212 8.37 -20.00 -32.40
N SER A 213 7.18 -20.53 -32.11
CA SER A 213 5.97 -20.26 -32.88
C SER A 213 4.74 -20.36 -31.98
N ALA A 214 3.73 -19.55 -32.26
CA ALA A 214 2.45 -19.56 -31.54
C ALA A 214 1.29 -19.14 -32.43
N THR A 215 0.08 -19.58 -32.09
CA THR A 215 -1.15 -19.23 -32.81
C THR A 215 -2.11 -18.50 -31.90
N ILE A 216 -2.62 -17.35 -32.33
CA ILE A 216 -3.71 -16.66 -31.64
C ILE A 216 -4.94 -16.66 -32.56
N THR A 217 -6.01 -17.25 -32.07
CA THR A 217 -7.31 -17.34 -32.77
C THR A 217 -8.39 -16.59 -31.99
N GLY A 218 -9.51 -16.32 -32.64
CA GLY A 218 -10.70 -15.84 -31.97
C GLY A 218 -11.89 -15.79 -32.91
N LEU A 219 -13.08 -15.67 -32.33
CA LEU A 219 -14.34 -15.46 -33.02
C LEU A 219 -14.84 -14.06 -32.64
N ILE A 220 -15.33 -13.31 -33.63
CA ILE A 220 -15.99 -12.02 -33.40
C ILE A 220 -17.51 -12.22 -33.47
N VAL A 221 -18.18 -11.92 -32.36
CA VAL A 221 -19.64 -12.06 -32.23
C VAL A 221 -20.23 -10.72 -31.84
N ASN A 222 -21.33 -10.34 -32.49
CA ASN A 222 -22.14 -9.22 -32.06
C ASN A 222 -23.03 -9.67 -30.89
N GLY A 223 -22.74 -9.16 -29.68
CA GLY A 223 -23.50 -9.47 -28.46
C GLY A 223 -24.93 -8.92 -28.45
N SER A 224 -25.25 -7.94 -29.31
CA SER A 224 -26.61 -7.40 -29.49
C SER A 224 -27.52 -8.37 -30.24
N THR A 225 -26.98 -9.06 -31.27
CA THR A 225 -27.75 -9.94 -32.16
C THR A 225 -27.43 -11.42 -31.99
N SER A 226 -26.37 -11.74 -31.26
CA SER A 226 -25.75 -13.08 -31.17
C SER A 226 -25.29 -13.65 -32.53
N GLN A 227 -25.05 -12.78 -33.52
CA GLN A 227 -24.58 -13.18 -34.85
C GLN A 227 -23.06 -13.01 -34.97
N GLU A 228 -22.43 -13.85 -35.78
CA GLU A 228 -21.01 -13.74 -36.13
C GLU A 228 -20.79 -12.50 -37.01
N VAL A 229 -19.69 -11.79 -36.78
CA VAL A 229 -19.26 -10.67 -37.63
C VAL A 229 -18.32 -11.22 -38.68
N THR A 230 -18.78 -11.31 -39.93
CA THR A 230 -18.11 -12.06 -41.01
C THR A 230 -17.22 -11.20 -41.91
N GLU A 231 -16.99 -9.94 -41.54
CA GLU A 231 -16.19 -8.97 -42.28
C GLU A 231 -15.46 -8.01 -41.34
N GLY A 232 -14.47 -7.29 -41.87
CA GLY A 232 -13.64 -6.35 -41.11
C GLY A 232 -12.26 -6.91 -40.80
N GLU A 233 -11.56 -6.22 -39.89
CA GLU A 233 -10.19 -6.53 -39.51
C GLU A 233 -10.08 -6.79 -38.01
N ALA A 234 -9.20 -7.72 -37.65
CA ALA A 234 -8.75 -7.94 -36.29
C ALA A 234 -7.30 -7.47 -36.17
N THR A 235 -6.99 -6.67 -35.17
CA THR A 235 -5.64 -6.17 -34.89
C THR A 235 -5.15 -6.70 -33.56
N LEU A 236 -4.15 -7.56 -33.59
CA LEU A 236 -3.40 -8.04 -32.44
C LEU A 236 -2.38 -6.99 -32.01
N ARG A 237 -2.38 -6.65 -30.72
CA ARG A 237 -1.41 -5.77 -30.07
C ARG A 237 -0.73 -6.55 -28.96
N ALA A 238 0.57 -6.39 -28.82
CA ALA A 238 1.33 -6.93 -27.70
C ALA A 238 1.96 -5.80 -26.89
N PHE A 239 1.97 -5.98 -25.57
CA PHE A 239 2.51 -5.03 -24.61
C PHE A 239 3.51 -5.74 -23.70
N ASN A 240 4.57 -5.04 -23.30
CA ASN A 240 5.45 -5.52 -22.24
C ASN A 240 4.83 -5.33 -20.84
N THR A 241 5.54 -5.73 -19.80
CA THR A 241 5.11 -5.59 -18.40
C THR A 241 4.90 -4.15 -17.93
N ASN A 242 5.43 -3.17 -18.66
CA ASN A 242 5.24 -1.73 -18.41
C ASN A 242 4.08 -1.15 -19.24
N PHE A 243 3.25 -1.99 -19.85
CA PHE A 243 2.15 -1.61 -20.73
C PHE A 243 2.57 -0.78 -21.96
N ALA A 244 3.85 -0.82 -22.34
CA ALA A 244 4.31 -0.22 -23.58
C ALA A 244 4.02 -1.17 -24.74
N GLN A 245 3.38 -0.69 -25.81
CA GLN A 245 3.11 -1.50 -26.99
C GLN A 245 4.42 -1.84 -27.70
N THR A 246 4.71 -3.14 -27.84
CA THR A 246 5.93 -3.66 -28.46
C THR A 246 5.70 -4.23 -29.85
N PHE A 247 4.48 -4.69 -30.14
CA PHE A 247 4.15 -5.36 -31.40
C PHE A 247 2.71 -5.08 -31.82
N ILE A 248 2.48 -5.02 -33.13
CA ILE A 248 1.16 -4.88 -33.74
C ILE A 248 1.09 -5.68 -35.04
N MET A 249 -0.02 -6.38 -35.25
CA MET A 249 -0.28 -7.16 -36.45
C MET A 249 -1.78 -7.13 -36.75
N THR A 250 -2.16 -6.98 -38.02
CA THR A 250 -3.56 -6.97 -38.45
C THR A 250 -3.81 -8.13 -39.40
N THR A 251 -5.01 -8.71 -39.30
CA THR A 251 -5.51 -9.76 -40.19
C THR A 251 -6.97 -9.51 -40.53
N THR A 252 -7.47 -10.18 -41.56
CA THR A 252 -8.88 -10.09 -41.96
C THR A 252 -9.73 -11.10 -41.21
N VAL A 253 -10.97 -10.72 -40.91
CA VAL A 253 -11.97 -11.62 -40.33
C VAL A 253 -12.55 -12.48 -41.44
N GLY A 254 -12.57 -13.80 -41.23
CA GLY A 254 -13.10 -14.77 -42.17
C GLY A 254 -14.62 -14.74 -42.28
N ALA A 255 -15.16 -15.40 -43.30
CA ALA A 255 -16.60 -15.51 -43.52
C ALA A 255 -17.34 -16.32 -42.43
N ASP A 256 -16.60 -17.03 -41.57
CA ASP A 256 -17.07 -17.72 -40.36
C ASP A 256 -16.87 -16.88 -39.08
N GLY A 257 -16.56 -15.58 -39.24
CA GLY A 257 -16.31 -14.64 -38.15
C GLY A 257 -15.01 -14.86 -37.39
N ARG A 258 -14.16 -15.77 -37.84
CA ARG A 258 -12.91 -16.12 -37.16
C ARG A 258 -11.73 -15.35 -37.70
N TYR A 259 -10.75 -15.12 -36.84
CA TYR A 259 -9.43 -14.63 -37.25
C TYR A 259 -8.33 -15.54 -36.72
N THR A 260 -7.15 -15.44 -37.32
CA THR A 260 -5.96 -16.20 -36.90
C THR A 260 -4.70 -15.36 -37.13
N PHE A 261 -3.84 -15.34 -36.11
CA PHE A 261 -2.49 -14.80 -36.16
C PHE A 261 -1.50 -15.94 -35.95
N ASN A 262 -0.53 -16.07 -36.84
CA ASN A 262 0.61 -16.95 -36.67
C ASN A 262 1.81 -16.09 -36.30
N LEU A 263 2.43 -16.39 -35.16
CA LEU A 263 3.52 -15.63 -34.57
C LEU A 263 4.77 -16.49 -34.53
N GLU A 264 5.93 -15.85 -34.63
CA GLU A 264 7.24 -16.48 -34.52
C GLU A 264 8.08 -15.71 -33.50
N ASN A 265 8.96 -16.41 -32.77
CA ASN A 265 9.87 -15.82 -31.79
C ASN A 265 9.18 -14.89 -30.78
N VAL A 266 8.08 -15.36 -30.20
CA VAL A 266 7.25 -14.61 -29.25
C VAL A 266 7.94 -14.53 -27.90
N LEU A 267 8.00 -13.34 -27.32
CA LEU A 267 8.51 -13.18 -25.96
C LEU A 267 7.43 -13.54 -24.92
N PRO A 268 7.73 -14.39 -23.91
CA PRO A 268 6.74 -14.93 -22.98
C PRO A 268 6.14 -13.89 -22.03
N GLU A 269 6.79 -12.74 -21.83
CA GLU A 269 6.29 -11.62 -21.02
C GLU A 269 5.25 -10.75 -21.73
N TRP A 270 5.04 -10.94 -23.04
CA TRP A 270 4.08 -10.14 -23.79
C TRP A 270 2.64 -10.43 -23.36
N ILE A 271 1.90 -9.36 -23.09
CA ILE A 271 0.46 -9.37 -22.89
C ILE A 271 -0.20 -9.00 -24.22
N TYR A 272 -1.06 -9.87 -24.70
CA TYR A 272 -1.77 -9.70 -25.95
C TYR A 272 -3.18 -9.15 -25.74
N LEU A 273 -3.61 -8.32 -26.68
CA LEU A 273 -4.97 -7.82 -26.81
C LEU A 273 -5.36 -7.85 -28.29
N VAL A 274 -6.52 -8.39 -28.61
CA VAL A 274 -7.06 -8.29 -29.98
C VAL A 274 -8.11 -7.20 -29.99
N THR A 275 -8.02 -6.31 -30.98
CA THR A 275 -8.93 -5.18 -31.18
C THR A 275 -9.61 -5.29 -32.53
N THR A 276 -10.86 -4.86 -32.62
CA THR A 276 -11.58 -4.71 -33.89
C THR A 276 -12.45 -3.46 -33.83
N ASP A 277 -12.62 -2.79 -34.97
CA ASP A 277 -13.51 -1.63 -35.07
C ASP A 277 -14.86 -2.08 -35.63
N TYR A 278 -15.94 -1.65 -34.97
CA TYR A 278 -17.32 -1.96 -35.35
C TYR A 278 -18.21 -0.76 -35.03
N ASN A 279 -18.92 -0.23 -36.03
CA ASN A 279 -19.76 0.98 -35.93
C ASN A 279 -19.05 2.16 -35.23
N ASP A 280 -17.86 2.52 -35.72
CA ASP A 280 -17.01 3.61 -35.21
C ASP A 280 -16.51 3.46 -33.76
N LEU A 281 -16.70 2.28 -33.17
CA LEU A 281 -16.21 1.92 -31.84
C LEU A 281 -15.17 0.81 -31.93
N THR A 282 -14.06 0.96 -31.22
CA THR A 282 -13.07 -0.10 -31.04
C THR A 282 -13.51 -1.02 -29.89
N PHE A 283 -13.56 -2.33 -30.13
CA PHE A 283 -13.79 -3.36 -29.12
C PHE A 283 -12.53 -4.19 -28.95
N ASN A 284 -12.38 -4.84 -27.81
CA ASN A 284 -11.23 -5.67 -27.51
C ASN A 284 -11.60 -6.99 -26.84
N SER A 285 -10.74 -8.00 -27.03
CA SER A 285 -10.76 -9.22 -26.23
C SER A 285 -10.28 -8.95 -24.80
N ASN A 286 -10.40 -9.93 -23.92
CA ASN A 286 -9.69 -9.89 -22.64
C ASN A 286 -8.17 -10.03 -22.88
N PRO A 287 -7.32 -9.28 -22.16
CA PRO A 287 -5.88 -9.43 -22.28
C PRO A 287 -5.45 -10.84 -21.85
N ASN A 288 -4.50 -11.44 -22.56
CA ASN A 288 -4.01 -12.78 -22.26
C ASN A 288 -2.53 -12.94 -22.63
N ARG A 289 -1.86 -13.97 -22.13
CA ARG A 289 -0.43 -14.25 -22.38
C ARG A 289 -0.27 -15.66 -22.93
N LEU A 290 0.69 -15.84 -23.83
CA LEU A 290 1.01 -17.15 -24.38
C LEU A 290 1.73 -18.01 -23.35
N ASP A 291 1.37 -19.29 -23.30
CA ASP A 291 2.06 -20.30 -22.53
C ASP A 291 3.02 -21.06 -23.47
N ARG A 292 4.24 -21.35 -23.01
CA ARG A 292 5.20 -22.14 -23.81
C ARG A 292 4.73 -23.57 -24.03
N THR A 293 4.10 -24.17 -23.03
CA THR A 293 3.57 -25.55 -23.08
C THR A 293 2.30 -25.66 -23.93
N GLN A 294 1.58 -24.55 -24.06
CA GLN A 294 0.40 -24.41 -24.90
C GLN A 294 0.51 -23.10 -25.70
N PRO A 295 1.26 -23.09 -26.82
CA PRO A 295 1.52 -21.89 -27.62
C PRO A 295 0.31 -21.51 -28.50
N GLU A 296 -0.90 -21.65 -27.96
CA GLU A 296 -2.16 -21.37 -28.62
C GLU A 296 -3.05 -20.54 -27.68
N LEU A 297 -3.58 -19.44 -28.18
CA LEU A 297 -4.59 -18.65 -27.49
C LEU A 297 -5.88 -18.57 -28.29
N ASN A 298 -7.00 -18.66 -27.57
CA ASN A 298 -8.31 -18.26 -28.07
C ASN A 298 -8.74 -16.98 -27.37
N MET A 299 -8.91 -15.90 -28.13
CA MET A 299 -9.13 -14.55 -27.61
C MET A 299 -10.40 -13.92 -28.21
N PRO A 300 -11.61 -14.47 -28.03
CA PRO A 300 -12.81 -13.95 -28.70
C PRO A 300 -13.04 -12.46 -28.42
N VAL A 301 -13.64 -11.76 -29.40
CA VAL A 301 -14.03 -10.35 -29.27
C VAL A 301 -15.55 -10.24 -29.38
N ILE A 302 -16.17 -9.54 -28.44
CA ILE A 302 -17.60 -9.27 -28.47
C ILE A 302 -17.80 -7.81 -28.84
N VAL A 303 -18.44 -7.58 -29.99
CA VAL A 303 -18.87 -6.25 -30.43
C VAL A 303 -20.33 -6.04 -30.07
N TYR A 304 -20.79 -4.79 -30.10
CA TYR A 304 -22.18 -4.47 -29.80
C TYR A 304 -22.66 -3.37 -30.74
N ASP A 305 -23.93 -3.43 -31.13
CA ASP A 305 -24.62 -2.31 -31.76
C ASP A 305 -24.76 -1.15 -30.77
N THR A 306 -25.18 0.01 -31.26
CA THR A 306 -25.32 1.22 -30.46
C THR A 306 -26.80 1.52 -30.16
N THR A 307 -27.04 2.22 -29.05
CA THR A 307 -28.36 2.74 -28.67
C THR A 307 -28.26 4.16 -28.17
N THR A 308 -29.27 4.98 -28.47
CA THR A 308 -29.42 6.35 -27.97
C THR A 308 -30.52 6.46 -26.90
N ASP A 309 -31.13 5.34 -26.50
CA ASP A 309 -32.17 5.31 -25.47
C ASP A 309 -31.54 5.51 -24.07
N PRO A 310 -31.77 6.65 -23.38
CA PRO A 310 -31.21 6.88 -22.05
C PRO A 310 -31.87 5.98 -20.98
N GLY A 311 -33.00 5.34 -21.26
CA GLY A 311 -33.68 4.44 -20.33
C GLY A 311 -32.89 3.16 -20.01
N VAL A 312 -31.81 2.89 -20.75
CA VAL A 312 -30.92 1.74 -20.52
C VAL A 312 -29.93 1.98 -19.39
N VAL A 313 -29.68 3.25 -19.04
CA VAL A 313 -28.68 3.65 -18.05
C VAL A 313 -29.30 3.69 -16.65
N THR A 314 -28.63 3.07 -15.68
CA THR A 314 -29.01 3.14 -14.26
C THR A 314 -27.79 3.42 -13.40
N ILE A 315 -27.99 4.09 -12.28
CA ILE A 315 -26.96 4.23 -11.24
C ILE A 315 -27.25 3.18 -10.17
N SER A 316 -26.46 2.11 -10.13
CA SER A 316 -26.67 1.05 -9.14
C SER A 316 -26.34 1.53 -7.74
N GLN A 317 -25.31 2.37 -7.60
CA GLN A 317 -24.90 2.88 -6.30
C GLN A 317 -24.20 4.23 -6.44
N ILE A 318 -24.47 5.13 -5.49
CA ILE A 318 -23.64 6.32 -5.22
C ILE A 318 -22.97 6.14 -3.86
N HIS A 319 -21.64 6.14 -3.81
CA HIS A 319 -20.89 6.14 -2.54
C HIS A 319 -20.34 7.52 -2.23
N MET A 320 -20.82 8.14 -1.16
CA MET A 320 -20.42 9.47 -0.73
C MET A 320 -19.48 9.41 0.46
N ILE A 321 -18.42 10.21 0.43
CA ILE A 321 -17.54 10.48 1.57
C ILE A 321 -17.58 11.99 1.83
N LEU A 322 -17.92 12.36 3.05
CA LEU A 322 -18.05 13.74 3.48
C LEU A 322 -16.90 14.10 4.41
N ASN A 323 -16.11 15.11 4.07
CA ASN A 323 -15.03 15.60 4.93
C ASN A 323 -15.22 17.09 5.20
N PHE A 324 -15.17 17.48 6.47
CA PHE A 324 -15.26 18.88 6.87
C PHE A 324 -13.86 19.47 6.94
N THR A 325 -13.60 20.55 6.22
CA THR A 325 -12.30 21.24 6.18
C THR A 325 -12.48 22.72 6.55
N ALA A 326 -11.39 23.47 6.58
CA ALA A 326 -11.45 24.93 6.78
C ALA A 326 -12.16 25.66 5.62
N ASP A 327 -12.17 25.06 4.42
CA ASP A 327 -12.74 25.65 3.20
C ASP A 327 -14.22 25.25 2.99
N GLY A 328 -14.77 24.39 3.85
CA GLY A 328 -16.17 23.96 3.81
C GLY A 328 -16.33 22.43 3.90
N LEU A 329 -17.38 21.92 3.28
CA LEU A 329 -17.65 20.49 3.16
C LEU A 329 -17.08 19.98 1.83
N GLN A 330 -16.00 19.21 1.89
CA GLN A 330 -15.51 18.44 0.76
C GLN A 330 -16.34 17.16 0.61
N VAL A 331 -16.90 16.95 -0.57
CA VAL A 331 -17.67 15.74 -0.91
C VAL A 331 -16.94 15.00 -2.01
N SER A 332 -16.80 13.68 -1.83
CA SER A 332 -16.33 12.76 -2.86
C SER A 332 -17.39 11.70 -3.10
N GLU A 333 -17.83 11.55 -4.34
CA GLU A 333 -18.93 10.69 -4.74
C GLU A 333 -18.47 9.72 -5.82
N LEU A 334 -18.56 8.42 -5.55
CA LEU A 334 -18.30 7.40 -6.54
C LEU A 334 -19.63 6.91 -7.13
N TYR A 335 -19.84 7.23 -8.40
CA TYR A 335 -20.96 6.73 -9.20
C TYR A 335 -20.59 5.39 -9.82
N ILE A 336 -21.50 4.43 -9.70
CA ILE A 336 -21.44 3.15 -10.41
C ILE A 336 -22.58 3.14 -11.42
N PHE A 337 -22.23 3.33 -12.69
CA PHE A 337 -23.20 3.33 -13.79
C PHE A 337 -23.28 1.95 -14.44
N ASP A 338 -24.50 1.51 -14.70
CA ASP A 338 -24.81 0.29 -15.42
C ASP A 338 -25.47 0.64 -16.76
N ASN A 339 -25.28 -0.24 -17.74
CA ASN A 339 -26.05 -0.26 -18.97
C ASN A 339 -26.78 -1.60 -19.09
N ASN A 340 -28.10 -1.55 -18.96
CA ASN A 340 -28.97 -2.73 -18.93
C ASN A 340 -29.38 -3.22 -20.32
N ALA A 341 -28.92 -2.59 -21.40
CA ALA A 341 -29.12 -3.05 -22.76
C ALA A 341 -27.94 -3.89 -23.25
N ASN A 342 -28.22 -4.81 -24.17
CA ASN A 342 -27.20 -5.49 -24.95
C ASN A 342 -26.72 -4.60 -26.12
N ALA A 343 -26.47 -3.32 -25.89
CA ALA A 343 -26.00 -2.36 -26.89
C ALA A 343 -25.20 -1.25 -26.19
N VAL A 344 -24.20 -0.67 -26.86
CA VAL A 344 -23.42 0.46 -26.32
C VAL A 344 -24.31 1.70 -26.29
N PHE A 345 -24.48 2.31 -25.12
CA PHE A 345 -25.14 3.60 -25.04
C PHE A 345 -24.16 4.70 -25.44
N VAL A 346 -24.55 5.45 -26.47
CA VAL A 346 -23.71 6.46 -27.14
C VAL A 346 -24.19 7.90 -26.89
N GLY A 347 -25.02 8.09 -25.87
CA GLY A 347 -25.65 9.37 -25.58
C GLY A 347 -26.95 9.56 -26.35
N LYS A 348 -27.72 10.58 -25.95
CA LYS A 348 -29.08 10.83 -26.48
C LYS A 348 -29.05 11.31 -27.94
N THR A 349 -28.00 12.01 -28.36
CA THR A 349 -27.84 12.53 -29.72
C THR A 349 -27.12 11.53 -30.63
N GLY A 350 -26.36 10.60 -30.06
CA GLY A 350 -25.44 9.71 -30.77
C GLY A 350 -24.10 10.35 -31.13
N ASP A 351 -23.91 11.65 -30.85
CA ASP A 351 -22.63 12.33 -30.97
C ASP A 351 -21.97 12.40 -29.59
N PHE A 352 -20.79 11.79 -29.45
CA PHE A 352 -20.09 11.72 -28.17
C PHE A 352 -19.66 13.11 -27.69
N ALA A 353 -19.44 14.05 -28.62
CA ALA A 353 -19.05 15.42 -28.29
C ALA A 353 -20.15 16.20 -27.56
N ASP A 354 -21.41 15.80 -27.71
CA ASP A 354 -22.55 16.37 -26.98
C ASP A 354 -22.68 15.78 -25.56
N GLY A 355 -21.94 14.71 -25.25
CA GLY A 355 -22.02 13.98 -23.99
C GLY A 355 -22.79 12.65 -24.11
N VAL A 356 -22.24 11.61 -23.49
CA VAL A 356 -22.85 10.28 -23.41
C VAL A 356 -23.62 10.12 -22.11
N VAL A 357 -22.93 10.22 -20.96
CA VAL A 357 -23.53 10.02 -19.63
C VAL A 357 -23.61 11.35 -18.90
N ASP A 358 -24.83 11.79 -18.59
CA ASP A 358 -25.06 13.02 -17.82
C ASP A 358 -24.64 12.85 -16.35
N ILE A 359 -23.90 13.83 -15.83
CA ILE A 359 -23.44 13.88 -14.44
C ILE A 359 -23.99 15.14 -13.79
N SER A 360 -24.73 14.96 -12.71
CA SER A 360 -25.28 16.06 -11.92
C SER A 360 -24.37 16.36 -10.75
N VAL A 361 -24.20 17.65 -10.44
CA VAL A 361 -23.62 18.12 -9.18
C VAL A 361 -24.64 19.03 -8.49
N PRO A 362 -24.69 19.05 -7.15
CA PRO A 362 -25.62 19.90 -6.43
C PRO A 362 -25.35 21.40 -6.64
N ALA A 363 -26.39 22.21 -6.43
CA ALA A 363 -26.26 23.66 -6.47
C ALA A 363 -25.27 24.17 -5.40
N GLY A 364 -24.42 25.13 -5.77
CA GLY A 364 -23.38 25.69 -4.90
C GLY A 364 -22.10 24.86 -4.82
N ALA A 365 -21.98 23.77 -5.59
CA ALA A 365 -20.74 23.02 -5.72
C ALA A 365 -19.66 23.84 -6.42
N GLU A 366 -18.51 23.97 -5.76
CA GLU A 366 -17.31 24.61 -6.29
C GLU A 366 -16.17 23.59 -6.41
N ALA A 367 -15.12 23.96 -7.17
CA ALA A 367 -13.94 23.11 -7.36
C ALA A 367 -14.27 21.66 -7.78
N VAL A 368 -15.18 21.51 -8.75
CA VAL A 368 -15.61 20.20 -9.24
C VAL A 368 -14.47 19.51 -10.00
N ASN A 369 -14.20 18.26 -9.67
CA ASN A 369 -13.16 17.42 -10.25
C ASN A 369 -13.71 16.03 -10.57
N PHE A 370 -13.21 15.44 -11.66
CA PHE A 370 -13.63 14.13 -12.14
C PHE A 370 -12.44 13.20 -12.28
N ARG A 371 -12.59 11.99 -11.76
CA ARG A 371 -11.63 10.91 -11.90
C ARG A 371 -12.33 9.62 -12.26
N ARG A 372 -11.67 8.77 -13.04
CA ARG A 372 -12.20 7.49 -13.51
C ARG A 372 -11.32 6.34 -13.06
N SER A 373 -11.96 5.22 -12.75
CA SER A 373 -11.31 3.93 -12.58
C SER A 373 -11.63 3.00 -13.75
N PHE A 374 -10.66 2.17 -14.15
CA PHE A 374 -10.84 1.08 -15.09
C PHE A 374 -10.70 -0.25 -14.35
N GLY A 375 -11.83 -0.88 -14.01
CA GLY A 375 -11.86 -2.15 -13.29
C GLY A 375 -11.80 -1.99 -11.77
N SER A 376 -10.63 -1.73 -11.18
CA SER A 376 -10.46 -1.75 -9.70
C SER A 376 -10.75 -0.39 -9.05
N MET A 377 -11.44 -0.41 -7.90
CA MET A 377 -11.80 0.81 -7.15
C MET A 377 -10.61 1.48 -6.43
N GLU A 378 -9.40 0.99 -6.63
CA GLU A 378 -8.20 1.47 -5.90
C GLU A 378 -7.43 2.52 -6.70
N ASN A 379 -7.50 2.48 -8.03
CA ASN A 379 -6.73 3.35 -8.91
C ASN A 379 -7.63 4.25 -9.75
N PHE A 380 -7.56 5.54 -9.49
CA PHE A 380 -8.30 6.57 -10.22
C PHE A 380 -7.36 7.49 -11.00
N SER A 381 -7.65 7.71 -12.27
CA SER A 381 -6.95 8.68 -13.13
C SER A 381 -7.84 9.90 -13.37
N ALA A 382 -7.26 11.04 -13.76
CA ALA A 382 -8.07 12.19 -14.19
C ALA A 382 -8.98 11.79 -15.37
N ALA A 383 -10.20 12.32 -15.40
CA ALA A 383 -11.18 12.07 -16.46
C ALA A 383 -11.36 13.32 -17.34
N PRO A 384 -10.41 13.65 -18.24
CA PRO A 384 -10.50 14.82 -19.11
C PRO A 384 -11.64 14.75 -20.13
N GLU A 385 -12.23 13.57 -20.34
CA GLU A 385 -13.36 13.34 -21.24
C GLU A 385 -14.69 13.86 -20.68
N VAL A 386 -14.72 14.28 -19.41
CA VAL A 386 -15.90 14.92 -18.83
C VAL A 386 -15.92 16.40 -19.20
N ILE A 387 -16.99 16.81 -19.88
CA ILE A 387 -17.20 18.17 -20.38
C ILE A 387 -18.31 18.87 -19.62
N GLN A 388 -18.25 20.20 -19.59
CA GLN A 388 -19.33 21.02 -19.05
C GLN A 388 -20.41 21.21 -20.13
N THR A 389 -21.67 21.00 -19.76
CA THR A 389 -22.85 21.18 -20.63
C THR A 389 -23.72 22.34 -20.14
N GLU A 390 -24.76 22.70 -20.88
CA GLU A 390 -25.71 23.76 -20.46
C GLU A 390 -26.41 23.42 -19.13
N THR A 391 -26.62 22.13 -18.86
CA THR A 391 -27.40 21.64 -17.72
C THR A 391 -26.55 21.01 -16.62
N GLY A 392 -25.22 20.97 -16.76
CA GLY A 392 -24.32 20.35 -15.79
C GLY A 392 -23.04 19.84 -16.42
N TRP A 393 -22.76 18.55 -16.28
CA TRP A 393 -21.59 17.88 -16.82
C TRP A 393 -22.01 16.63 -17.57
N ALA A 394 -21.19 16.20 -18.52
CA ALA A 394 -21.40 14.93 -19.21
C ALA A 394 -20.07 14.24 -19.51
N ASP A 395 -20.05 12.93 -19.36
CA ASP A 395 -18.96 12.07 -19.79
C ASP A 395 -19.11 11.79 -21.29
N THR A 396 -18.08 12.02 -22.09
CA THR A 396 -18.12 11.75 -23.54
C THR A 396 -17.77 10.31 -23.91
N VAL A 397 -17.45 9.44 -22.93
CA VAL A 397 -17.08 8.04 -23.21
C VAL A 397 -18.31 7.15 -23.33
N PRO A 398 -18.47 6.38 -24.44
CA PRO A 398 -19.57 5.44 -24.62
C PRO A 398 -19.71 4.42 -23.50
N LEU A 399 -20.93 4.20 -23.02
CA LEU A 399 -21.22 3.29 -21.90
C LEU A 399 -21.47 1.88 -22.43
N ARG A 400 -20.52 0.97 -22.20
CA ARG A 400 -20.60 -0.43 -22.64
C ARG A 400 -21.70 -1.21 -21.89
N PRO A 401 -22.28 -2.26 -22.48
CA PRO A 401 -23.23 -3.16 -21.80
C PRO A 401 -22.68 -3.76 -20.51
N GLY A 402 -23.53 -3.92 -19.49
CA GLY A 402 -23.19 -4.61 -18.24
C GLY A 402 -23.45 -3.81 -16.98
N ALA A 403 -23.24 -4.46 -15.84
CA ALA A 403 -23.23 -3.81 -14.53
C ALA A 403 -21.85 -3.23 -14.23
N GLY A 404 -21.79 -2.07 -13.57
CA GLY A 404 -20.55 -1.37 -13.26
C GLY A 404 -19.74 -1.01 -14.50
N SER A 405 -20.42 -0.71 -15.61
CA SER A 405 -19.81 -0.40 -16.91
C SER A 405 -18.87 0.81 -16.86
N THR A 406 -19.14 1.78 -15.98
CA THR A 406 -18.18 2.84 -15.67
C THR A 406 -18.28 3.28 -14.21
N ASN A 407 -17.13 3.59 -13.62
CA ASN A 407 -16.97 4.09 -12.26
C ASN A 407 -16.37 5.49 -12.30
N LEU A 408 -17.14 6.49 -11.86
CA LEU A 408 -16.73 7.89 -11.89
C LEU A 408 -16.71 8.47 -10.47
N LEU A 409 -15.54 8.92 -10.05
CA LEU A 409 -15.35 9.66 -8.81
C LEU A 409 -15.46 11.16 -9.09
N VAL A 410 -16.48 11.78 -8.51
CA VAL A 410 -16.76 13.21 -8.57
C VAL A 410 -16.40 13.81 -7.23
N SER A 411 -15.57 14.86 -7.21
CA SER A 411 -15.24 15.58 -5.97
C SER A 411 -15.54 17.06 -6.12
N TYR A 412 -16.12 17.67 -5.09
CA TYR A 412 -16.43 19.11 -5.06
C TYR A 412 -16.47 19.62 -3.63
N VAL A 413 -16.54 20.95 -3.47
CA VAL A 413 -16.65 21.63 -2.18
C VAL A 413 -17.99 22.35 -2.10
N LEU A 414 -18.66 22.24 -0.95
CA LEU A 414 -19.88 22.98 -0.62
C LEU A 414 -19.63 23.90 0.57
N PRO A 415 -20.25 25.10 0.60
CA PRO A 415 -20.23 25.93 1.80
C PRO A 415 -20.95 25.21 2.95
N TYR A 416 -20.33 25.20 4.13
CA TYR A 416 -20.88 24.57 5.32
C TYR A 416 -20.51 25.35 6.58
N GLU A 417 -21.49 25.58 7.46
CA GLU A 417 -21.26 26.20 8.77
C GLU A 417 -21.79 25.31 9.91
N ASP A 418 -23.11 25.23 10.06
CA ASP A 418 -23.76 24.47 11.15
C ASP A 418 -24.95 23.60 10.72
N GLY A 419 -25.28 23.66 9.44
CA GLY A 419 -26.20 22.76 8.78
C GLY A 419 -26.22 23.00 7.28
N LEU A 420 -26.68 21.98 6.54
CA LEU A 420 -26.81 22.04 5.10
C LEU A 420 -28.00 21.19 4.68
N ARG A 421 -28.86 21.76 3.83
CA ARG A 421 -29.91 21.01 3.12
C ARG A 421 -29.59 21.01 1.65
N LEU A 422 -29.44 19.83 1.10
CA LEU A 422 -29.02 19.60 -0.27
C LEU A 422 -30.04 18.73 -0.98
N ALA A 423 -30.49 19.19 -2.15
CA ALA A 423 -31.16 18.35 -3.12
C ALA A 423 -30.14 18.03 -4.22
N HIS A 424 -29.58 16.83 -4.19
CA HIS A 424 -28.65 16.37 -5.22
C HIS A 424 -29.45 15.80 -6.38
N PRO A 425 -29.47 16.42 -7.58
CA PRO A 425 -30.23 15.92 -8.72
C PRO A 425 -29.71 14.55 -9.18
N LEU A 426 -30.61 13.68 -9.63
CA LEU A 426 -30.27 12.37 -10.18
C LEU A 426 -30.60 12.35 -11.68
N ALA A 427 -29.56 12.27 -12.52
CA ALA A 427 -29.71 12.28 -13.98
C ALA A 427 -30.35 10.98 -14.53
N TYR A 428 -30.22 9.88 -13.78
CA TYR A 428 -30.70 8.55 -14.15
C TYR A 428 -31.37 7.86 -12.96
N PRO A 429 -32.24 6.86 -13.20
CA PRO A 429 -32.79 6.02 -12.14
C PRO A 429 -31.68 5.45 -11.26
N THR A 430 -31.76 5.72 -9.96
CA THR A 430 -30.75 5.34 -8.98
C THR A 430 -31.32 4.29 -8.02
N ILE A 431 -30.59 3.20 -7.77
CA ILE A 431 -31.06 2.13 -6.88
C ILE A 431 -30.81 2.52 -5.42
N GLY A 432 -29.58 2.94 -5.10
CA GLY A 432 -29.22 3.29 -3.73
C GLY A 432 -28.04 4.25 -3.61
N ALA A 433 -27.89 4.81 -2.42
CA ALA A 433 -26.77 5.64 -2.02
C ALA A 433 -26.26 5.23 -0.64
N THR A 434 -24.95 5.38 -0.41
CA THR A 434 -24.34 5.27 0.92
C THR A 434 -23.54 6.51 1.21
N ALA A 435 -23.43 6.91 2.47
CA ALA A 435 -22.59 8.02 2.89
C ALA A 435 -21.72 7.63 4.10
N ILE A 436 -20.47 8.06 4.09
CA ILE A 436 -19.57 7.98 5.24
C ILE A 436 -19.34 9.41 5.74
N VAL A 437 -19.64 9.63 7.02
CA VAL A 437 -19.52 10.95 7.67
C VAL A 437 -18.66 10.81 8.93
N PRO A 438 -17.65 11.66 9.15
CA PRO A 438 -16.88 11.70 10.39
C PRO A 438 -17.79 11.84 11.62
N ASP A 439 -17.48 11.12 12.69
CA ASP A 439 -18.17 11.29 13.97
C ASP A 439 -17.61 12.52 14.72
N ASN A 440 -17.92 13.71 14.20
CA ASN A 440 -17.39 14.98 14.69
C ASN A 440 -18.51 15.93 15.19
N GLY A 441 -19.69 15.40 15.49
CA GLY A 441 -20.84 16.20 15.94
C GLY A 441 -21.79 16.65 14.83
N VAL A 442 -21.50 16.35 13.57
CA VAL A 442 -22.45 16.49 12.46
C VAL A 442 -23.17 15.17 12.22
N ARG A 443 -24.49 15.21 12.01
CA ARG A 443 -25.31 14.04 11.67
C ARG A 443 -25.95 14.19 10.31
N LEU A 444 -25.96 13.10 9.55
CA LEU A 444 -26.68 13.00 8.29
C LEU A 444 -28.10 12.49 8.54
N GLY A 445 -29.05 13.14 7.90
CA GLY A 445 -30.47 12.81 7.89
C GLY A 445 -31.10 13.17 6.54
N GLY A 446 -32.42 13.29 6.54
CA GLY A 446 -33.24 13.36 5.34
C GLY A 446 -34.02 12.08 5.09
N ASP A 447 -35.02 12.14 4.22
CA ASP A 447 -35.92 11.03 3.96
C ASP A 447 -35.17 9.83 3.36
N GLY A 448 -35.37 8.64 3.94
CA GLY A 448 -34.82 7.38 3.46
C GLY A 448 -33.44 6.98 3.99
N TRP A 449 -32.71 7.89 4.67
CA TRP A 449 -31.40 7.56 5.25
C TRP A 449 -31.50 6.73 6.53
N GLN A 450 -30.69 5.69 6.61
CA GLN A 450 -30.57 4.80 7.77
C GLN A 450 -29.11 4.74 8.22
N SER A 451 -28.86 5.02 9.50
CA SER A 451 -27.51 4.87 10.07
C SER A 451 -27.18 3.39 10.29
N GLN A 452 -25.99 3.00 9.88
CA GLN A 452 -25.40 1.67 10.09
C GLN A 452 -24.52 1.62 11.35
N GLY A 453 -24.49 2.70 12.13
CA GLY A 453 -23.69 2.84 13.36
C GLY A 453 -22.27 3.34 13.13
N ASN A 454 -21.54 3.49 14.24
CA ASN A 454 -20.18 4.00 14.25
C ASN A 454 -19.17 2.93 13.86
N GLN A 455 -18.20 3.29 13.04
CA GLN A 455 -17.10 2.46 12.59
C GLN A 455 -15.77 3.15 12.88
N GLN A 456 -14.79 2.36 13.33
CA GLN A 456 -13.43 2.84 13.52
C GLN A 456 -12.61 2.53 12.27
N MET A 457 -12.02 3.57 11.67
CA MET A 457 -11.07 3.45 10.56
C MET A 457 -9.70 4.02 11.00
N GLY A 458 -8.64 3.72 10.25
CA GLY A 458 -7.29 4.21 10.55
C GLY A 458 -7.17 5.74 10.63
N SER A 459 -8.10 6.46 9.98
CA SER A 459 -8.20 7.93 9.94
C SER A 459 -9.14 8.53 11.01
N GLY A 460 -9.83 7.73 11.82
CA GLY A 460 -10.76 8.23 12.84
C GLY A 460 -12.06 7.42 12.98
N ALA A 461 -12.99 7.94 13.77
CA ALA A 461 -14.33 7.38 13.91
C ALA A 461 -15.28 8.01 12.88
N PHE A 462 -16.08 7.17 12.22
CA PHE A 462 -17.04 7.57 11.19
C PHE A 462 -18.39 6.91 11.45
N VAL A 463 -19.45 7.44 10.87
CA VAL A 463 -20.78 6.86 10.83
C VAL A 463 -21.14 6.58 9.37
N ALA A 464 -21.48 5.34 9.08
CA ALA A 464 -21.97 4.95 7.77
C ALA A 464 -23.50 5.07 7.71
N TYR A 465 -24.01 5.51 6.56
CA TYR A 465 -25.44 5.65 6.26
C TYR A 465 -25.76 4.99 4.93
N SER A 466 -26.99 4.48 4.80
CA SER A 466 -27.51 3.91 3.55
C SER A 466 -28.90 4.44 3.24
N ASN A 467 -29.20 4.66 1.97
CA ASN A 467 -30.52 4.95 1.44
C ASN A 467 -30.76 4.09 0.19
N ASN A 468 -31.62 3.07 0.32
CA ASN A 468 -31.86 2.07 -0.74
C ASN A 468 -33.21 2.27 -1.44
N ASN A 469 -33.89 3.40 -1.19
CA ASN A 469 -35.23 3.68 -1.71
C ASN A 469 -35.21 4.85 -2.69
N LEU A 470 -34.28 4.85 -3.64
CA LEU A 470 -34.10 5.94 -4.61
C LEU A 470 -34.72 5.65 -5.98
N ALA A 471 -35.32 4.47 -6.16
CA ALA A 471 -35.99 4.12 -7.40
C ALA A 471 -37.13 5.12 -7.70
N GLY A 472 -36.97 5.89 -8.78
CA GLY A 472 -37.92 6.93 -9.19
C GLY A 472 -37.79 8.28 -8.47
N ALA A 473 -36.77 8.46 -7.62
CA ALA A 473 -36.46 9.76 -7.04
C ALA A 473 -35.82 10.68 -8.09
N GLU A 474 -36.25 11.94 -8.14
CA GLU A 474 -35.63 12.98 -9.00
C GLU A 474 -34.36 13.57 -8.39
N ALA A 475 -34.20 13.46 -7.07
CA ALA A 475 -33.05 13.94 -6.32
C ALA A 475 -32.79 13.11 -5.06
N LEU A 476 -31.52 12.97 -4.68
CA LEU A 476 -31.09 12.49 -3.37
C LEU A 476 -31.11 13.65 -2.37
N LEU A 477 -32.01 13.57 -1.38
CA LEU A 477 -32.13 14.57 -0.33
C LEU A 477 -31.13 14.28 0.79
N VAL A 478 -30.29 15.26 1.12
CA VAL A 478 -29.30 15.17 2.20
C VAL A 478 -29.50 16.33 3.16
N GLU A 479 -29.68 16.03 4.43
CA GLU A 479 -29.73 17.03 5.50
C GLU A 479 -28.62 16.78 6.51
N LEU A 480 -27.68 17.70 6.59
CA LEU A 480 -26.60 17.70 7.58
C LEU A 480 -26.95 18.67 8.70
N ASN A 481 -26.87 18.20 9.94
CA ASN A 481 -27.18 18.99 11.12
C ASN A 481 -26.02 18.94 12.12
N GLY A 482 -25.56 20.12 12.57
CA GLY A 482 -24.56 20.25 13.62
C GLY A 482 -23.31 21.01 13.16
N ARG A 483 -22.52 21.48 14.13
CA ARG A 483 -21.21 22.10 13.87
C ARG A 483 -20.11 21.06 14.01
N PRO A 484 -19.18 20.94 13.05
CA PRO A 484 -18.08 20.00 13.15
C PRO A 484 -17.15 20.46 14.27
N THR A 485 -16.90 19.57 15.22
CA THR A 485 -15.94 19.78 16.32
C THR A 485 -14.50 19.46 15.90
N GLN A 486 -14.34 18.79 14.75
CA GLN A 486 -13.08 18.38 14.18
C GLN A 486 -13.11 18.58 12.66
N LEU A 487 -12.05 19.16 12.11
CA LEU A 487 -11.84 19.36 10.67
C LEU A 487 -10.67 18.50 10.19
N ALA A 488 -10.64 18.20 8.91
CA ALA A 488 -9.49 17.62 8.23
C ALA A 488 -8.63 18.73 7.61
N ASP A 489 -7.31 18.63 7.73
CA ASP A 489 -6.37 19.45 6.95
C ASP A 489 -6.10 18.85 5.56
N VAL A 490 -5.32 19.57 4.75
CA VAL A 490 -4.89 19.15 3.41
C VAL A 490 -4.09 17.83 3.38
N GLN A 491 -3.57 17.39 4.52
CA GLN A 491 -2.84 16.13 4.69
C GLN A 491 -3.70 15.03 5.33
N GLY A 492 -4.98 15.30 5.61
CA GLY A 492 -5.92 14.39 6.23
C GLY A 492 -5.80 14.28 7.75
N ASN A 493 -5.04 15.15 8.41
CA ASN A 493 -4.95 15.16 9.88
C ASN A 493 -6.15 15.86 10.51
N THR A 494 -6.52 15.40 11.71
CA THR A 494 -7.60 15.97 12.50
C THR A 494 -7.17 17.26 13.21
N ILE A 495 -7.83 18.37 12.89
CA ILE A 495 -7.73 19.65 13.59
C ILE A 495 -8.95 19.81 14.51
N LEU A 496 -8.71 20.02 15.81
CA LEU A 496 -9.78 20.34 16.76
C LEU A 496 -10.27 21.78 16.54
N VAL A 497 -11.58 21.95 16.36
CA VAL A 497 -12.21 23.27 16.28
C VAL A 497 -12.38 23.83 17.68
N ARG A 498 -11.70 24.94 17.96
CA ARG A 498 -11.76 25.60 19.27
C ARG A 498 -13.10 26.31 19.45
N ASN A 499 -13.82 26.00 20.53
CA ASN A 499 -15.09 26.63 20.85
C ASN A 499 -14.89 27.83 21.80
N ASP A 500 -14.54 28.99 21.25
CA ASP A 500 -14.27 30.22 22.02
C ASP A 500 -15.44 30.63 22.91
N THR A 501 -16.69 30.28 22.56
CA THR A 501 -17.88 30.59 23.37
C THR A 501 -17.95 29.75 24.64
N GLN A 502 -17.62 28.45 24.55
CA GLN A 502 -17.48 27.60 25.73
C GLN A 502 -16.31 28.04 26.60
N GLU A 503 -15.19 28.43 26.00
CA GLU A 503 -14.06 28.95 26.77
C GLU A 503 -14.39 30.26 27.49
N LEU A 504 -15.17 31.15 26.86
CA LEU A 504 -15.70 32.36 27.50
C LEU A 504 -16.65 32.05 28.65
N ILE A 505 -17.53 31.05 28.48
CA ILE A 505 -18.45 30.60 29.54
C ILE A 505 -17.68 29.97 30.70
N ILE A 506 -16.72 29.08 30.42
CA ILE A 506 -15.85 28.48 31.43
C ILE A 506 -15.06 29.58 32.14
N GLY A 507 -14.51 30.53 31.39
CA GLY A 507 -13.86 31.72 31.91
C GLY A 507 -14.77 32.49 32.87
N LEU A 508 -16.00 32.80 32.45
CA LEU A 508 -17.00 33.49 33.29
C LEU A 508 -17.38 32.68 34.54
N VAL A 509 -17.55 31.37 34.44
CA VAL A 509 -17.87 30.50 35.58
C VAL A 509 -16.70 30.47 36.58
N VAL A 510 -15.47 30.33 36.10
CA VAL A 510 -14.26 30.38 36.94
C VAL A 510 -14.11 31.75 37.61
N LEU A 511 -14.36 32.84 36.87
CA LEU A 511 -14.30 34.20 37.40
C LEU A 511 -15.39 34.45 38.44
N SER A 512 -16.59 33.89 38.22
CA SER A 512 -17.71 33.92 39.17
C SER A 512 -17.38 33.15 40.44
N MET A 513 -16.82 31.94 40.32
CA MET A 513 -16.37 31.13 41.45
C MET A 513 -15.26 31.82 42.24
N ALA A 514 -14.28 32.42 41.56
CA ALA A 514 -13.22 33.20 42.19
C ALA A 514 -13.80 34.41 42.93
N GLY A 515 -14.79 35.10 42.36
CA GLY A 515 -15.53 36.18 43.01
C GLY A 515 -16.26 35.72 44.27
N VAL A 516 -16.96 34.58 44.22
CA VAL A 516 -17.62 33.98 45.39
C VAL A 516 -16.60 33.59 46.46
N LEU A 517 -15.47 32.99 46.06
CA LEU A 517 -14.40 32.62 46.98
C LEU A 517 -13.80 33.85 47.66
N ALA A 518 -13.57 34.93 46.91
CA ALA A 518 -13.09 36.21 47.43
C ALA A 518 -14.09 36.82 48.44
N VAL A 519 -15.39 36.76 48.16
CA VAL A 519 -16.44 37.20 49.10
C VAL A 519 -16.43 36.35 50.37
N ILE A 520 -16.28 35.03 50.26
CA ILE A 520 -16.19 34.13 51.43
C ILE A 520 -14.94 34.46 52.26
N VAL A 521 -13.79 34.67 51.62
CA VAL A 521 -12.54 35.05 52.32
C VAL A 521 -12.69 36.39 53.03
N VAL A 522 -13.26 37.41 52.37
CA VAL A 522 -13.52 38.72 52.97
C VAL A 522 -14.50 38.62 54.13
N LYS A 523 -15.57 37.82 53.99
CA LYS A 523 -16.55 37.60 55.06
C LYS A 523 -15.90 36.89 56.26
N LYS A 524 -15.05 35.89 56.01
CA LYS A 524 -14.32 35.17 57.05
C LYS A 524 -13.29 36.06 57.75
N TRP A 525 -12.59 36.93 57.01
CA TRP A 525 -11.74 37.99 57.59
C TRP A 525 -12.52 38.98 58.46
N ARG A 526 -13.80 39.24 58.13
CA ARG A 526 -14.69 40.09 58.94
C ARG A 526 -15.27 39.38 60.16
N GLU A 527 -15.47 38.06 60.09
CA GLU A 527 -15.95 37.23 61.21
C GLU A 527 -14.81 36.88 62.19
N ASP A 528 -13.58 36.72 61.68
CA ASP A 528 -12.35 36.56 62.47
C ASP A 528 -11.75 37.90 62.92
N ALA A 529 -12.43 39.03 62.66
CA ALA A 529 -12.06 40.32 63.23
C ALA A 529 -12.33 40.27 64.74
N PRO A 530 -11.30 40.32 65.60
CA PRO A 530 -11.50 40.27 67.05
C PRO A 530 -12.27 41.50 67.51
N ALA A 531 -13.20 41.31 68.45
CA ALA A 531 -13.81 42.39 69.22
C ALA A 531 -12.70 43.13 69.97
N ASP A 532 -12.45 44.38 69.62
CA ASP A 532 -11.42 45.20 70.26
C ASP A 532 -12.04 46.00 71.41
N GLU A 533 -11.91 45.46 72.62
CA GLU A 533 -11.95 46.23 73.85
C GLU A 533 -10.65 47.03 73.97
N THR A 534 -10.74 48.35 73.73
CA THR A 534 -9.87 49.39 74.27
C THR A 534 -8.35 49.20 74.13
N ALA A 535 -7.79 49.69 73.03
CA ALA A 535 -6.39 50.14 72.99
C ALA A 535 -6.31 51.53 72.32
N VAL A 536 -6.07 52.55 73.13
CA VAL A 536 -5.73 53.91 72.67
C VAL A 536 -4.34 53.83 72.04
N ALA A 537 -4.27 53.89 70.71
CA ALA A 537 -2.99 54.08 70.01
C ALA A 537 -2.53 55.53 70.22
N SER A 538 -1.57 55.74 71.11
CA SER A 538 -0.82 56.97 71.21
C SER A 538 0.05 57.13 69.95
N VAL A 539 -0.22 58.16 69.14
CA VAL A 539 0.65 58.54 68.02
C VAL A 539 1.99 59.01 68.59
N ASP A 540 3.10 58.45 68.09
CA ASP A 540 4.46 58.81 68.54
C ASP A 540 4.92 60.13 67.89
N PRO A 541 5.29 61.16 68.67
CA PRO A 541 5.78 62.44 68.13
C PRO A 541 7.00 62.30 67.20
N HIS A 542 7.85 61.28 67.37
CA HIS A 542 8.99 61.04 66.48
C HIS A 542 8.58 60.61 65.07
N SER A 543 7.46 59.89 64.94
CA SER A 543 6.94 59.45 63.63
C SER A 543 6.43 60.62 62.77
N LEU A 544 5.80 61.62 63.41
CA LEU A 544 5.34 62.83 62.73
C LEU A 544 6.50 63.77 62.36
N LEU A 545 7.56 63.84 63.18
CA LEU A 545 8.79 64.55 62.81
C LEU A 545 9.47 63.92 61.58
N GLN A 546 9.54 62.59 61.52
CA GLN A 546 10.09 61.90 60.35
C GLN A 546 9.24 62.18 59.10
N ALA A 547 7.91 62.14 59.22
CA ALA A 547 7.02 62.47 58.11
C ALA A 547 7.19 63.91 57.59
N ILE A 548 7.50 64.87 58.48
CA ILE A 548 7.82 66.25 58.07
C ILE A 548 9.19 66.30 57.37
N ALA A 549 10.20 65.58 57.87
CA ALA A 549 11.52 65.53 57.25
C ALA A 549 11.46 64.91 55.84
N ASP A 550 10.77 63.78 55.68
CA ASP A 550 10.59 63.11 54.38
C ASP A 550 9.83 64.01 53.40
N LEU A 551 8.87 64.80 53.88
CA LEU A 551 8.13 65.78 53.08
C LEU A 551 9.00 66.98 52.67
N ASP A 552 9.89 67.44 53.54
CA ASP A 552 10.85 68.52 53.27
C ASP A 552 11.89 68.06 52.22
N ASP A 553 12.37 66.81 52.31
CA ASP A 553 13.27 66.20 51.32
C ASP A 553 12.60 66.00 49.96
N ALA A 554 11.34 65.54 49.93
CA ALA A 554 10.57 65.41 48.70
C ALA A 554 10.32 66.76 48.00
N TYR A 555 10.13 67.85 48.75
CA TYR A 555 10.01 69.20 48.19
C TYR A 555 11.35 69.72 47.67
N ALA A 556 12.45 69.51 48.40
CA ALA A 556 13.80 69.87 47.95
C ALA A 556 14.22 69.11 46.68
N ALA A 557 13.76 67.86 46.52
CA ALA A 557 13.96 67.04 45.32
C ALA A 557 13.04 67.41 44.14
N GLY A 558 12.15 68.39 44.29
CA GLY A 558 11.20 68.82 43.25
C GLY A 558 10.06 67.83 42.96
N GLN A 559 9.87 66.83 43.83
CA GLN A 559 8.87 65.76 43.65
C GLN A 559 7.45 66.18 44.02
N ILE A 560 7.29 67.32 44.71
CA ILE A 560 6.00 67.88 45.12
C ILE A 560 5.96 69.39 44.84
N ASN A 561 4.80 69.87 44.37
CA ASN A 561 4.60 71.30 44.13
C ASN A 561 4.37 72.08 45.44
N GLU A 562 4.75 73.37 45.45
CA GLU A 562 4.74 74.21 46.64
C GLU A 562 3.36 74.30 47.33
N SER A 563 2.28 74.35 46.54
CA SER A 563 0.91 74.45 47.08
C SER A 563 0.47 73.20 47.85
N LYS A 564 0.96 72.01 47.45
CA LYS A 564 0.66 70.73 48.09
C LYS A 564 1.58 70.51 49.29
N TYR A 565 2.86 70.83 49.13
CA TYR A 565 3.85 70.82 50.20
C TYR A 565 3.40 71.66 51.40
N ARG A 566 3.03 72.93 51.18
CA ARG A 566 2.58 73.83 52.27
C ARG A 566 1.36 73.30 53.01
N ARG A 567 0.39 72.70 52.29
CA ARG A 567 -0.83 72.13 52.90
C ARG A 567 -0.52 70.92 53.77
N GLN A 568 0.23 69.97 53.23
CA GLN A 568 0.56 68.72 53.95
C GLN A 568 1.47 68.98 55.14
N ARG A 569 2.44 69.88 54.98
CA ARG A 569 3.35 70.25 56.05
C ARG A 569 2.63 70.95 57.20
N GLU A 570 1.68 71.83 56.90
CA GLU A 570 0.91 72.51 57.94
C GLU A 570 -0.01 71.55 58.70
N GLN A 571 -0.60 70.59 57.99
CA GLN A 571 -1.41 69.54 58.63
C GLN A 571 -0.57 68.65 59.55
N LEU A 572 0.59 68.17 59.08
CA LEU A 572 1.50 67.36 59.90
C LEU A 572 2.03 68.15 61.11
N LYS A 573 2.28 69.46 60.96
CA LYS A 573 2.65 70.33 62.09
C LYS A 573 1.51 70.49 63.10
N GLN A 574 0.27 70.64 62.64
CA GLN A 574 -0.88 70.74 63.54
C GLN A 574 -1.10 69.42 64.31
N GLU A 575 -0.95 68.28 63.64
CA GLU A 575 -1.01 66.96 64.26
C GLU A 575 0.15 66.76 65.25
N LEU A 576 1.36 67.21 64.92
CA LEU A 576 2.51 67.18 65.83
C LEU A 576 2.28 68.06 67.06
N ILE A 577 1.84 69.31 66.87
CA ILE A 577 1.53 70.25 67.97
C ILE A 577 0.44 69.69 68.88
N ALA A 578 -0.54 68.96 68.34
CA ALA A 578 -1.62 68.37 69.12
C ALA A 578 -1.16 67.24 70.06
N ILE A 579 0.02 66.64 69.81
CA ILE A 579 0.55 65.51 70.59
C ILE A 579 1.95 65.74 71.19
N TRP A 580 2.60 66.89 70.91
CA TRP A 580 3.92 67.25 71.44
C TRP A 580 3.79 67.75 72.89
N PRO A 581 4.44 67.11 73.88
CA PRO A 581 4.47 67.64 75.25
C PRO A 581 5.28 68.94 75.26
N GLY A 582 4.74 69.99 75.88
CA GLY A 582 5.41 71.30 76.02
C GLY A 582 6.76 71.23 76.73
#